data_AF-A0A7Z0PXT7-F1
#
_entry.id   AF-A0A7Z0PXT7-F1
#
_cell.length_a   1.000
_cell.length_b   1.000
_cell.length_c   1.000
_cell.angle_alpha   90.00
_cell.angle_beta   90.00
_cell.angle_gamma   90.00
#
_symmetry.space_group_name_H-M   'P 1'
#
loop_
_entity.id
_entity.type
_entity.pdbx_description
1 polymer ?
#
loop_
_entity_poly.entity_id
_entity_poly.type
_entity_poly.pdbx_seq_one_letter_code
_entity_poly.pdbx_strand_id
1 'polypeptide(L)'
;MLDIAHELHGWIGQGRDFAVATVVAVGGSAPRMPGAALAVDREGEAVGSVSGGCVEGAVHDLCLRALEDGRTVRESCGSADADGIAVGL
;
A
#
# COMPACT_ATOMS: atom_id res chain seq x y z
N MET A 1 3.27 -4.30 9.87
CA MET A 1 4.56 -3.68 9.49
C MET A 1 5.77 -4.45 10.01
N LEU A 2 5.71 -5.08 11.20
CA LEU A 2 6.82 -5.92 11.68
C LEU A 2 7.17 -7.06 10.70
N ASP A 3 6.18 -7.54 9.97
CA ASP A 3 6.25 -8.57 8.94
C ASP A 3 7.14 -8.23 7.73
N ILE A 4 7.36 -6.94 7.42
CA ILE A 4 8.24 -6.50 6.33
C ILE A 4 9.52 -5.80 6.82
N ALA A 5 9.66 -5.62 8.14
CA ALA A 5 10.73 -4.79 8.70
C ALA A 5 12.14 -5.29 8.37
N HIS A 6 12.34 -6.61 8.32
CA HIS A 6 13.62 -7.21 7.96
C HIS A 6 14.04 -6.85 6.52
N GLU A 7 13.11 -7.00 5.57
CA GLU A 7 13.35 -6.72 4.16
C GLU A 7 13.61 -5.24 3.92
N LEU A 8 12.80 -4.37 4.57
CA LEU A 8 13.00 -2.93 4.54
C LEU A 8 14.37 -2.53 5.09
N HIS A 9 14.82 -3.17 6.17
CA HIS A 9 16.14 -2.91 6.71
C HIS A 9 17.25 -3.28 5.70
N GLY A 10 17.08 -4.38 4.98
CA GLY A 10 17.95 -4.78 3.88
C GLY A 10 18.00 -3.73 2.76
N TRP A 11 16.85 -3.19 2.35
CA TRP A 11 16.77 -2.14 1.32
C TRP A 11 17.42 -0.83 1.76
N ILE A 12 17.21 -0.43 3.02
CA ILE A 12 17.88 0.74 3.62
C ILE A 12 19.41 0.56 3.59
N GLY A 13 19.92 -0.62 3.95
CA GLY A 13 21.35 -0.92 3.92
C GLY A 13 21.96 -0.87 2.50
N GLN A 14 21.14 -1.02 1.47
CA GLN A 14 21.54 -0.93 0.06
C GLN A 14 21.39 0.49 -0.50
N GLY A 15 20.87 1.45 0.28
CA GLY A 15 20.55 2.80 -0.22
C GLY A 15 19.44 2.79 -1.27
N ARG A 16 18.54 1.81 -1.22
CA ARG A 16 17.44 1.64 -2.18
C ARG A 16 16.28 2.54 -1.79
N ASP A 17 15.78 3.33 -2.73
CA ASP A 17 14.55 4.10 -2.56
C ASP A 17 13.32 3.19 -2.64
N PHE A 18 12.39 3.34 -1.70
CA PHE A 18 11.11 2.64 -1.71
C PHE A 18 10.00 3.48 -1.07
N ALA A 19 8.76 3.20 -1.45
CA ALA A 19 7.56 3.72 -0.82
C ALA A 19 6.88 2.62 0.00
N VAL A 20 6.16 3.02 1.05
CA VAL A 20 5.40 2.11 1.91
C VAL A 20 3.96 2.56 1.98
N ALA A 21 3.04 1.69 1.58
CA ALA A 21 1.62 1.81 1.84
C ALA A 21 1.26 1.06 3.13
N THR A 22 0.43 1.67 3.98
CA THR A 22 -0.02 1.06 5.23
C THR A 22 -1.53 1.22 5.36
N VAL A 23 -2.22 0.15 5.74
CA VAL A 23 -3.63 0.23 6.14
C VAL A 23 -3.71 1.00 7.45
N VAL A 24 -4.29 2.20 7.41
CA VAL A 24 -4.41 3.08 8.59
C VAL A 24 -5.78 3.00 9.26
N ALA A 25 -6.81 2.58 8.51
CA ALA A 25 -8.17 2.44 9.00
C ALA A 25 -8.92 1.39 8.16
N VAL A 26 -9.92 0.76 8.78
CA VAL A 26 -10.82 -0.19 8.14
C VAL A 26 -12.26 0.18 8.54
N GLY A 27 -13.15 0.27 7.56
CA GLY A 27 -14.60 0.36 7.79
C GLY A 27 -15.24 -1.01 7.56
N GLY A 28 -15.89 -1.58 8.57
CA GLY A 28 -16.52 -2.90 8.47
C GLY A 28 -15.51 -4.05 8.51
N SER A 29 -15.72 -5.07 7.68
CA SER A 29 -14.84 -6.24 7.59
C SER A 29 -13.84 -6.06 6.44
N ALA A 30 -12.54 -6.20 6.73
CA ALA A 30 -11.48 -6.19 5.73
C ALA A 30 -10.57 -7.40 5.92
N PRO A 31 -9.94 -7.91 4.83
CA PRO A 31 -9.06 -9.08 4.89
C PRO A 31 -7.81 -8.84 5.73
N ARG A 32 -7.38 -7.58 5.90
CA ARG A 32 -6.27 -7.21 6.79
C ARG A 32 -6.64 -6.02 7.67
N MET A 33 -6.07 -6.05 8.87
CA MET A 33 -6.28 -5.03 9.89
C MET A 33 -5.31 -3.85 9.71
N PRO A 34 -5.60 -2.70 10.35
CA PRO A 34 -4.66 -1.59 10.40
C PRO A 34 -3.26 -2.04 10.82
N GLY A 35 -2.25 -1.50 10.14
CA GLY A 35 -0.84 -1.87 10.29
C GLY A 35 -0.33 -2.90 9.27
N ALA A 36 -1.21 -3.54 8.48
CA ALA A 36 -0.80 -4.26 7.29
C ALA A 36 -0.15 -3.30 6.29
N ALA A 37 0.95 -3.72 5.67
CA ALA A 37 1.77 -2.85 4.85
C ALA A 37 2.28 -3.56 3.60
N LEU A 38 2.45 -2.77 2.54
CA LEU A 38 3.11 -3.13 1.29
C LEU A 38 4.21 -2.09 1.05
N ALA A 39 5.42 -2.54 0.76
CA ALA A 39 6.48 -1.67 0.29
C ALA A 39 6.84 -2.01 -1.14
N VAL A 40 7.15 -0.98 -1.93
CA VAL A 40 7.52 -1.11 -3.34
C VAL A 40 8.73 -0.21 -3.60
N ASP A 41 9.74 -0.73 -4.28
CA ASP A 41 10.89 0.06 -4.71
C ASP A 41 10.74 0.60 -6.15
N ARG A 42 11.75 1.35 -6.61
CA ARG A 42 11.76 1.94 -7.96
C ARG A 42 11.77 0.92 -9.11
N GLU A 43 12.17 -0.31 -8.87
CA GLU A 43 12.17 -1.39 -9.87
C GLU A 43 10.84 -2.15 -9.88
N GLY A 44 9.92 -1.80 -8.97
CA GLY A 44 8.59 -2.39 -8.85
C GLY A 44 8.56 -3.67 -8.03
N GLU A 45 9.69 -4.05 -7.41
CA GLU A 45 9.72 -5.19 -6.50
C GLU A 45 8.96 -4.84 -5.21
N ALA A 46 8.14 -5.78 -4.74
CA ALA A 46 7.10 -5.53 -3.75
C ALA A 46 7.16 -6.53 -2.59
N VAL A 47 7.12 -6.02 -1.36
CA VAL A 47 7.23 -6.84 -0.13
C VAL A 47 6.09 -6.51 0.82
N GLY A 48 5.47 -7.55 1.38
CA GLY A 48 4.27 -7.43 2.20
C GLY A 48 2.97 -7.46 1.42
N SER A 49 1.89 -7.06 2.07
CA SER A 49 0.56 -6.98 1.45
C SER A 49 -0.40 -6.20 2.35
N VAL A 50 -1.24 -5.37 1.72
CA VAL A 50 -2.30 -4.61 2.41
C VAL A 50 -3.65 -5.30 2.39
N SER A 51 -3.91 -6.20 1.44
CA SER A 51 -5.21 -6.86 1.29
C SER A 51 -5.11 -8.35 0.97
N GLY A 52 -4.11 -8.75 0.19
CA GLY A 52 -3.96 -10.10 -0.34
C GLY A 52 -4.84 -10.36 -1.58
N GLY A 53 -5.28 -9.30 -2.28
CA GLY A 53 -6.23 -9.44 -3.38
C GLY A 53 -6.38 -8.19 -4.26
N CYS A 54 -7.62 -7.94 -4.70
CA CYS A 54 -8.01 -7.06 -5.80
C CYS A 54 -7.49 -5.60 -5.76
N VAL A 55 -7.11 -5.10 -4.59
CA VAL A 55 -6.65 -3.70 -4.44
C VAL A 55 -5.13 -3.56 -4.43
N GLU A 56 -4.39 -4.67 -4.44
CA GLU A 56 -2.92 -4.69 -4.33
C GLU A 56 -2.25 -3.96 -5.52
N GLY A 57 -2.75 -4.15 -6.74
CA GLY A 57 -2.23 -3.48 -7.94
C GLY A 57 -2.40 -1.96 -7.89
N ALA A 58 -3.57 -1.48 -7.47
CA ALA A 58 -3.81 -0.04 -7.31
C ALA A 58 -2.89 0.58 -6.25
N VAL A 59 -2.63 -0.14 -5.15
CA VAL A 59 -1.73 0.32 -4.09
C VAL A 59 -0.26 0.29 -4.55
N HIS A 60 0.12 -0.72 -5.35
CA HIS A 60 1.44 -0.78 -5.99
C HIS A 60 1.69 0.42 -6.89
N ASP A 61 0.75 0.75 -7.77
CA ASP A 61 0.83 1.93 -8.66
C ASP A 61 0.95 3.24 -7.86
N LEU A 62 0.24 3.36 -6.73
CA LEU A 62 0.35 4.53 -5.85
C LEU A 62 1.73 4.64 -5.21
N CYS A 63 2.36 3.52 -4.82
CA CYS A 63 3.72 3.52 -4.30
C CYS A 63 4.73 3.98 -5.37
N LEU A 64 4.62 3.46 -6.59
CA LEU A 64 5.48 3.89 -7.70
C LEU A 64 5.34 5.39 -7.97
N ARG A 65 4.10 5.88 -8.05
CA ARG A 65 3.83 7.32 -8.23
C ARG A 65 4.40 8.17 -7.10
N ALA A 66 4.28 7.72 -5.85
CA ALA A 66 4.85 8.42 -4.70
C ALA A 66 6.39 8.49 -4.76
N LEU A 67 7.06 7.46 -5.32
CA LEU A 67 8.50 7.49 -5.55
C LEU A 67 8.90 8.43 -6.69
N GLU A 68 8.04 8.59 -7.70
CA GLU A 68 8.26 9.49 -8.83
C GLU A 68 8.07 10.95 -8.44
N ASP A 69 6.99 11.28 -7.73
CA ASP A 69 6.60 12.66 -7.44
C ASP A 69 6.94 13.13 -6.02
N GLY A 70 7.37 12.22 -5.14
CA GLY A 70 7.73 12.51 -3.75
C GLY A 70 6.54 12.87 -2.85
N ARG A 71 5.30 12.61 -3.29
CA ARG A 71 4.08 13.00 -2.56
C ARG A 71 3.43 11.80 -1.88
N THR A 72 3.12 11.98 -0.60
CA THR A 72 2.29 11.02 0.15
C THR A 72 0.82 11.23 -0.17
N VAL A 73 0.10 10.13 -0.39
CA VAL A 73 -1.34 10.12 -0.65
C VAL A 73 -2.05 9.22 0.36
N ARG A 74 -3.33 9.52 0.62
CA ARG A 74 -4.20 8.67 1.44
C ARG A 74 -5.45 8.35 0.63
N GLU A 75 -5.56 7.09 0.25
CA GLU A 75 -6.68 6.58 -0.53
C GLU A 75 -7.59 5.70 0.32
N SER A 76 -8.87 5.65 -0.04
CA SER A 76 -9.85 4.76 0.58
C SER A 76 -10.28 3.74 -0.46
N CYS A 77 -10.02 2.46 -0.19
CA CYS A 77 -10.36 1.38 -1.09
C CYS A 77 -11.54 0.58 -0.52
N GLY A 78 -12.66 0.57 -1.25
CA GLY A 78 -13.85 -0.18 -0.89
C GLY A 78 -14.19 -1.17 -2.00
N SER A 79 -14.68 -2.34 -1.60
CA SER A 79 -15.41 -3.21 -2.52
C SER A 79 -16.65 -2.44 -2.98
N ALA A 80 -16.83 -2.27 -4.29
CA ALA A 80 -18.16 -1.94 -4.81
C ALA A 80 -19.05 -3.18 -4.58
N ASP A 81 -19.60 -3.36 -3.39
CA ASP A 81 -20.75 -4.22 -3.20
C ASP A 81 -21.95 -3.43 -3.68
N ALA A 82 -22.56 -3.84 -4.80
CA ALA A 82 -23.92 -3.61 -5.33
C ALA A 82 -24.74 -2.32 -5.04
N ASP A 83 -24.24 -1.33 -4.30
CA ASP A 83 -24.79 -0.04 -4.04
C ASP A 83 -23.64 0.96 -4.13
N GLY A 84 -23.51 1.52 -5.32
CA GLY A 84 -22.49 2.49 -5.64
C GLY A 84 -22.58 3.70 -4.73
N ILE A 85 -21.44 4.11 -4.19
CA ILE A 85 -21.23 5.51 -3.87
C ILE A 85 -19.87 5.89 -4.44
N ALA A 86 -19.90 6.51 -5.63
CA ALA A 86 -18.84 7.41 -6.04
C ALA A 86 -18.96 8.68 -5.20
N VAL A 87 -17.93 9.04 -4.44
CA VAL A 87 -17.76 10.41 -3.96
C VAL A 87 -16.35 10.86 -4.28
N GLY A 88 -16.26 11.61 -5.38
CA GLY A 88 -15.18 12.53 -5.66
C GLY A 88 -15.78 13.92 -5.88
N LEU A 89 -15.13 14.90 -5.25
CA LEU A 89 -15.32 16.37 -5.21
C LEU A 89 -16.27 16.90 -4.13
#